data_AF-A0A0N4VRA6-F1
#
_entry.id   AF-A0A0N4VRA6-F1
#
_cell.length_a   1.000
_cell.length_b   1.000
_cell.length_c   1.000
_cell.angle_alpha   90.00
_cell.angle_beta   90.00
_cell.angle_gamma   90.00
#
_symmetry.space_group_name_H-M   'P 1'
#
loop_
_entity.id
_entity.type
_entity.pdbx_description
1 polymer ?
#
loop_
_entity_poly.entity_id
_entity_poly.type
_entity_poly.pdbx_seq_one_letter_code
_entity_poly.pdbx_strand_id
1 'polypeptide(L)'
;MRQKLLHHIRELPPDSYLSLQESLLNHISSYGCGNHEKPTAILTQLCLALVDLYMQVPEWTDFIAKIFDRFSKLPNSDAFLLLNLLKIFSEEVQSPHLRVGDNRRRVVNTELAQQTSAVLQFLSHICSSNPSDVTLVSQALYCLSSWLYNPLQTPDSETELFDAACECVVSVLYRVEDVETQHALAVATLSACYAMAAAFKEVVSKDDSDKIHGYTRIFCELNESFLECMVQSPGEKLGNLDTLEMLLLPVSYADTSQWLSAKARCGIVCPVQRKY
;
A
#
# COMPACT_ATOMS: atom_id res chain seq x y z
N MET A 1 -22.98 -12.87 -12.11
CA MET A 1 -22.69 -13.69 -10.91
C MET A 1 -22.75 -12.84 -9.65
N ARG A 2 -21.91 -11.79 -9.52
CA ARG A 2 -21.90 -10.85 -8.39
C ARG A 2 -23.29 -10.32 -7.97
N GLN A 3 -24.08 -9.81 -8.93
CA GLN A 3 -25.44 -9.32 -8.63
C GLN A 3 -26.37 -10.38 -8.00
N LYS A 4 -26.22 -11.66 -8.38
CA LYS A 4 -26.98 -12.75 -7.76
C LYS A 4 -26.52 -13.02 -6.33
N LEU A 5 -25.22 -12.94 -6.06
CA LEU A 5 -24.69 -13.05 -4.71
C LEU A 5 -25.15 -11.87 -3.83
N LEU A 6 -25.18 -10.65 -4.36
CA LEU A 6 -25.58 -9.46 -3.59
C LEU A 6 -27.08 -9.40 -3.25
N HIS A 7 -27.94 -9.98 -4.10
CA HIS A 7 -29.39 -9.82 -3.97
C HIS A 7 -30.14 -11.13 -3.68
N HIS A 8 -29.56 -12.29 -4.00
CA HIS A 8 -30.26 -13.57 -4.04
C HIS A 8 -29.49 -14.70 -3.33
N ILE A 9 -28.56 -14.40 -2.41
CA ILE A 9 -27.80 -15.46 -1.71
C ILE A 9 -28.70 -16.44 -0.95
N ARG A 10 -29.86 -15.97 -0.45
CA ARG A 10 -30.86 -16.79 0.24
C ARG A 10 -31.49 -17.88 -0.63
N GLU A 11 -31.33 -17.81 -1.95
CA GLU A 11 -31.80 -18.83 -2.89
C GLU A 11 -30.85 -20.04 -2.97
N LEU A 12 -29.61 -19.91 -2.47
CA LEU A 12 -28.68 -21.02 -2.41
C LEU A 12 -28.81 -21.80 -1.08
N PRO A 13 -28.77 -23.15 -1.13
CA PRO A 13 -28.71 -23.94 0.09
C PRO A 13 -27.35 -23.72 0.80
N PRO A 14 -27.33 -23.65 2.14
CA PRO A 14 -26.11 -23.36 2.90
C PRO A 14 -24.99 -24.37 2.64
N ASP A 15 -25.33 -25.63 2.36
CA ASP A 15 -24.37 -26.70 2.04
C ASP A 15 -23.55 -26.42 0.77
N SER A 16 -24.05 -25.56 -0.12
CA SER A 16 -23.40 -25.23 -1.40
C SER A 16 -22.40 -24.08 -1.29
N TYR A 17 -22.37 -23.33 -0.19
CA TYR A 17 -21.52 -22.14 -0.05
C TYR A 17 -20.03 -22.47 -0.11
N LEU A 18 -19.60 -23.55 0.56
CA LEU A 18 -18.20 -23.97 0.57
C LEU A 18 -17.74 -24.39 -0.83
N SER A 19 -18.55 -25.20 -1.52
CA SER A 19 -18.26 -25.61 -2.91
C SER A 19 -18.17 -24.41 -3.86
N LEU A 20 -19.02 -23.40 -3.66
CA LEU A 20 -18.97 -22.17 -4.44
C LEU A 20 -17.71 -21.35 -4.15
N GLN A 21 -17.30 -21.24 -2.88
CA GLN A 21 -16.07 -20.55 -2.48
C GLN A 21 -14.86 -21.21 -3.14
N GLU A 22 -14.75 -22.54 -3.07
CA GLU A 22 -13.67 -23.30 -3.70
C GLU A 22 -13.67 -23.14 -5.23
N SER A 23 -14.85 -23.18 -5.85
CA SER A 23 -14.99 -22.95 -7.29
C SER A 23 -14.52 -21.55 -7.70
N LEU A 24 -14.94 -20.50 -6.98
CA LEU A 24 -14.47 -19.13 -7.21
C LEU A 24 -12.95 -19.03 -7.04
N LEU A 25 -12.42 -19.61 -5.97
CA LEU A 25 -10.98 -19.63 -5.68
C LEU A 25 -10.15 -20.36 -6.74
N ASN A 26 -10.69 -21.42 -7.35
CA ASN A 26 -10.05 -22.15 -8.45
C ASN A 26 -10.14 -21.39 -9.77
N HIS A 27 -11.25 -20.69 -10.03
CA HIS A 27 -11.35 -19.80 -11.18
C HIS A 27 -10.38 -18.62 -11.05
N ILE A 28 -10.26 -18.03 -9.85
CA ILE A 28 -9.34 -16.93 -9.58
C ILE A 28 -7.88 -17.36 -9.81
N SER A 29 -7.45 -18.51 -9.28
CA SER A 29 -6.08 -19.01 -9.50
C SER A 29 -5.82 -19.37 -10.97
N SER A 30 -6.79 -19.99 -11.66
CA SER A 30 -6.68 -20.29 -13.09
C SER A 30 -6.56 -19.03 -13.96
N TYR A 31 -7.23 -17.95 -13.57
CA TYR A 31 -7.14 -16.67 -14.27
C TYR A 31 -5.85 -15.91 -13.95
N GLY A 32 -5.34 -15.99 -12.71
CA GLY A 32 -4.09 -15.33 -12.28
C GLY A 32 -2.82 -15.83 -13.00
N CYS A 33 -2.80 -17.11 -13.39
CA CYS A 33 -1.67 -17.76 -14.06
C CYS A 33 -1.52 -17.39 -15.57
N GLY A 34 -2.28 -16.41 -16.09
CA GLY A 34 -2.27 -16.02 -17.51
C GLY A 34 -1.68 -14.63 -17.75
N ASN A 35 -0.87 -14.49 -18.80
CA ASN A 35 -0.28 -13.23 -19.27
C ASN A 35 -1.22 -12.02 -19.15
N HIS A 36 -0.63 -10.85 -18.85
CA HIS A 36 -1.21 -9.51 -18.64
C HIS A 36 -2.21 -8.97 -19.69
N GLU A 37 -2.62 -9.79 -20.68
CA GLU A 37 -3.58 -9.44 -21.74
C GLU A 37 -5.02 -9.90 -21.42
N LYS A 38 -5.25 -10.68 -20.36
CA LYS A 38 -6.61 -11.08 -19.97
C LYS A 38 -7.39 -9.91 -19.33
N PRO A 39 -8.73 -9.84 -19.46
CA PRO A 39 -9.50 -8.72 -18.93
C PRO A 39 -9.42 -8.67 -17.41
N THR A 40 -8.67 -7.71 -16.88
CA THR A 40 -8.57 -7.39 -15.44
C THR A 40 -9.95 -7.20 -14.80
N ALA A 41 -10.94 -6.75 -15.58
CA ALA A 41 -12.33 -6.64 -15.17
C ALA A 41 -12.93 -7.98 -14.72
N ILE A 42 -12.68 -9.09 -15.41
CA ILE A 42 -13.24 -10.40 -15.04
C ILE A 42 -12.66 -10.88 -13.71
N LEU A 43 -11.33 -10.77 -13.57
CA LEU A 43 -10.65 -11.14 -12.32
C LEU A 43 -11.18 -10.31 -11.15
N THR A 44 -11.29 -8.99 -11.34
CA THR A 44 -11.85 -8.08 -10.34
C THR A 44 -13.27 -8.48 -9.95
N GLN A 45 -14.13 -8.83 -10.92
CA GLN A 45 -15.50 -9.29 -10.62
C GLN A 45 -15.54 -10.62 -9.87
N LEU A 46 -14.59 -11.54 -10.13
CA LEU A 46 -14.49 -12.80 -9.38
C LEU A 46 -14.02 -12.57 -7.95
N CYS A 47 -13.00 -11.71 -7.74
CA CYS A 47 -12.55 -11.30 -6.42
C CYS A 47 -13.69 -10.63 -5.63
N LEU A 48 -14.41 -9.69 -6.25
CA LEU A 48 -15.56 -9.03 -5.64
C LEU A 48 -16.65 -10.04 -5.26
N ALA A 49 -16.99 -10.97 -6.15
CA ALA A 49 -17.96 -12.02 -5.86
C ALA A 49 -17.53 -12.91 -4.68
N LEU A 50 -16.24 -13.20 -4.55
CA LEU A 50 -15.69 -13.97 -3.44
C LEU A 50 -15.80 -13.21 -2.11
N VAL A 51 -15.45 -11.92 -2.11
CA VAL A 51 -15.55 -11.06 -0.91
C VAL A 51 -17.01 -10.87 -0.52
N ASP A 52 -17.89 -10.61 -1.48
CA ASP A 52 -19.34 -10.50 -1.28
C ASP A 52 -19.93 -11.78 -0.66
N LEU A 53 -19.48 -12.95 -1.11
CA LEU A 53 -19.87 -14.24 -0.54
C LEU A 53 -19.36 -14.37 0.90
N TYR A 54 -18.08 -14.10 1.16
CA TYR A 54 -17.50 -14.18 2.50
C TYR A 54 -18.20 -13.27 3.52
N MET A 55 -18.47 -12.04 3.11
CA MET A 55 -19.13 -11.06 3.96
C MET A 55 -20.55 -11.46 4.36
N GLN A 56 -21.25 -12.20 3.49
CA GLN A 56 -22.63 -12.63 3.71
C GLN A 56 -22.77 -13.96 4.47
N VAL A 57 -21.68 -14.71 4.70
CA VAL A 57 -21.66 -15.96 5.47
C VAL A 57 -20.95 -15.72 6.82
N PRO A 58 -21.69 -15.43 7.90
CA PRO A 58 -21.09 -15.03 9.19
C PRO A 58 -20.30 -16.14 9.89
N GLU A 59 -20.58 -17.41 9.57
CA GLU A 59 -19.90 -18.58 10.13
C GLU A 59 -18.45 -18.68 9.67
N TRP A 60 -18.08 -17.98 8.59
CA TRP A 60 -16.73 -18.00 8.06
C TRP A 60 -15.85 -16.95 8.73
N THR A 61 -14.74 -17.44 9.30
CA THR A 61 -13.67 -16.65 9.92
C THR A 61 -12.30 -17.00 9.34
N ASP A 62 -11.34 -16.12 9.58
CA ASP A 62 -9.91 -16.29 9.26
C ASP A 62 -9.65 -16.55 7.77
N PHE A 63 -10.51 -16.01 6.92
CA PHE A 63 -10.40 -16.18 5.48
C PHE A 63 -9.28 -15.35 4.88
N ILE A 64 -8.98 -14.17 5.42
CA ILE A 64 -7.86 -13.34 4.97
C ILE A 64 -6.55 -14.07 5.25
N ALA A 65 -6.40 -14.68 6.43
CA ALA A 65 -5.25 -15.52 6.76
C ALA A 65 -5.13 -16.73 5.82
N LYS A 66 -6.25 -17.42 5.51
CA LYS A 66 -6.29 -18.55 4.56
C LYS A 66 -5.89 -18.14 3.15
N ILE A 67 -6.38 -16.99 2.66
CA ILE A 67 -5.98 -16.43 1.36
C ILE A 67 -4.48 -16.15 1.36
N PHE A 68 -3.99 -15.49 2.40
CA PHE A 68 -2.59 -15.12 2.51
C PHE A 68 -1.69 -16.36 2.51
N ASP A 69 -2.00 -17.40 3.30
CA ASP A 69 -1.24 -18.65 3.33
C ASP A 69 -1.30 -19.43 1.99
N ARG A 70 -2.44 -19.38 1.30
CA ARG A 70 -2.64 -20.07 0.02
C ARG A 70 -1.85 -19.44 -1.13
N PHE A 71 -1.82 -18.10 -1.20
CA PHE A 71 -1.23 -17.38 -2.33
C PHE A 71 0.19 -16.87 -2.06
N SER A 72 0.62 -16.70 -0.80
CA SER A 72 2.00 -16.31 -0.47
C SER A 72 3.04 -17.38 -0.79
N LYS A 73 2.63 -18.66 -0.88
CA LYS A 73 3.50 -19.79 -1.20
C LYS A 73 3.76 -19.99 -2.70
N LEU A 74 3.07 -19.23 -3.55
CA LEU A 74 3.16 -19.37 -4.99
C LEU A 74 4.25 -18.43 -5.57
N PRO A 75 4.91 -18.81 -6.68
CA PRO A 75 5.96 -17.99 -7.29
C PRO A 75 5.45 -16.60 -7.69
N ASN A 76 6.36 -15.63 -7.88
CA ASN A 76 6.10 -14.21 -8.15
C ASN A 76 4.96 -13.90 -9.16
N SER A 77 4.63 -14.83 -10.06
CA SER A 77 3.48 -14.76 -10.97
C SER A 77 2.13 -14.55 -10.27
N ASP A 78 1.97 -14.98 -9.01
CA ASP A 78 0.71 -14.86 -8.26
C ASP A 78 0.69 -13.70 -7.27
N ALA A 79 1.77 -12.93 -7.16
CA ALA A 79 1.84 -11.75 -6.30
C ALA A 79 0.81 -10.69 -6.70
N PHE A 80 0.64 -10.45 -8.00
CA PHE A 80 -0.36 -9.54 -8.56
C PHE A 80 -1.79 -9.95 -8.15
N LEU A 81 -2.05 -11.25 -8.16
CA LEU A 81 -3.35 -11.78 -7.77
C LEU A 81 -3.61 -11.55 -6.28
N LEU A 82 -2.64 -11.87 -5.43
CA LEU A 82 -2.75 -11.65 -3.99
C LEU A 82 -2.95 -10.16 -3.67
N LEU A 83 -2.17 -9.27 -4.29
CA LEU A 83 -2.32 -7.81 -4.13
C LEU A 83 -3.72 -7.34 -4.51
N ASN A 84 -4.24 -7.79 -5.66
CA ASN A 84 -5.58 -7.40 -6.09
C ASN A 84 -6.65 -7.92 -5.12
N LEU A 85 -6.50 -9.15 -4.63
CA LEU A 85 -7.44 -9.75 -3.69
C LEU A 85 -7.43 -9.01 -2.35
N LEU A 86 -6.24 -8.76 -1.77
CA LEU A 86 -6.09 -8.00 -0.52
C LEU A 86 -6.64 -6.58 -0.64
N LYS A 87 -6.39 -5.90 -1.78
CA LYS A 87 -6.93 -4.56 -2.05
C LYS A 87 -8.46 -4.58 -2.12
N ILE A 88 -9.03 -5.48 -2.92
CA ILE A 88 -10.50 -5.58 -3.09
C ILE A 88 -11.17 -5.94 -1.77
N PHE A 89 -10.53 -6.77 -0.94
CA PHE A 89 -11.07 -7.16 0.35
C PHE A 89 -11.26 -5.95 1.26
N SER A 90 -10.24 -5.12 1.42
CA SER A 90 -10.34 -3.94 2.29
C SER A 90 -11.32 -2.91 1.76
N GLU A 91 -11.38 -2.70 0.43
CA GLU A 91 -12.33 -1.77 -0.20
C GLU A 91 -13.79 -2.22 -0.06
N GLU A 92 -14.10 -3.48 -0.36
CA GLU A 92 -15.48 -3.95 -0.40
C GLU A 92 -16.08 -4.11 1.01
N VAL A 93 -15.25 -4.32 2.04
CA VAL A 93 -15.73 -4.31 3.44
C VAL A 93 -16.28 -2.95 3.84
N GLN A 94 -15.69 -1.87 3.32
CA GLN A 94 -16.19 -0.49 3.53
C GLN A 94 -17.32 -0.11 2.55
N SER A 95 -17.60 -0.94 1.54
CA SER A 95 -18.58 -0.63 0.51
C SER A 95 -20.00 -0.48 1.10
N PRO A 96 -20.68 0.65 0.86
CA PRO A 96 -22.07 0.83 1.28
C PRO A 96 -23.04 0.00 0.42
N HIS A 97 -22.60 -0.49 -0.74
CA HIS A 97 -23.44 -1.30 -1.63
C HIS A 97 -23.69 -2.70 -1.10
N LEU A 98 -22.76 -3.22 -0.31
CA LEU A 98 -22.87 -4.50 0.35
C LEU A 98 -23.86 -4.39 1.52
N ARG A 99 -24.97 -5.12 1.49
CA ARG A 99 -26.02 -5.05 2.53
C ARG A 99 -25.71 -5.92 3.74
N VAL A 100 -24.59 -5.64 4.39
CA VAL A 100 -24.11 -6.34 5.58
C VAL A 100 -24.17 -5.40 6.78
N GLY A 101 -24.63 -5.92 7.93
CA GLY A 101 -24.76 -5.15 9.16
C GLY A 101 -23.42 -4.84 9.83
N ASP A 102 -23.39 -3.78 10.62
CA ASP A 102 -22.15 -3.24 11.22
C ASP A 102 -21.42 -4.24 12.11
N ASN A 103 -22.14 -5.13 12.80
CA ASN A 103 -21.52 -6.19 13.60
C ASN A 103 -20.62 -7.10 12.76
N ARG A 104 -21.07 -7.50 11.57
CA ARG A 104 -20.28 -8.35 10.67
C ARG A 104 -19.13 -7.58 10.05
N ARG A 105 -19.33 -6.32 9.64
CA ARG A 105 -18.23 -5.45 9.19
C ARG A 105 -17.16 -5.31 10.26
N ARG A 106 -17.56 -5.12 11.52
CA ARG A 106 -16.64 -5.00 12.65
C ARG A 106 -15.79 -6.26 12.81
N VAL A 107 -16.40 -7.44 12.76
CA VAL A 107 -15.67 -8.73 12.81
C VAL A 107 -14.62 -8.82 11.70
N VAL A 108 -14.98 -8.50 10.46
CA VAL A 108 -14.05 -8.59 9.33
C VAL A 108 -12.97 -7.50 9.38
N ASN A 109 -13.31 -6.28 9.81
CA ASN A 109 -12.33 -5.22 10.03
C ASN A 109 -11.31 -5.58 11.12
N THR A 110 -11.73 -6.32 12.16
CA THR A 110 -10.81 -6.86 13.18
C THR A 110 -9.89 -7.92 12.58
N GLU A 111 -10.41 -8.80 11.72
CA GLU A 111 -9.59 -9.78 11.01
C GLU A 111 -8.55 -9.10 10.08
N LEU A 112 -8.96 -8.08 9.33
CA LEU A 112 -8.05 -7.25 8.52
C LEU A 112 -6.97 -6.59 9.42
N ALA A 113 -7.35 -6.03 10.56
CA ALA A 113 -6.40 -5.42 11.48
C ALA A 113 -5.36 -6.44 11.99
N GLN A 114 -5.79 -7.66 12.34
CA GLN A 114 -4.89 -8.74 12.77
C GLN A 114 -3.87 -9.16 11.70
N GLN A 115 -4.24 -9.07 10.42
CA GLN A 115 -3.36 -9.45 9.31
C GLN A 115 -2.51 -8.28 8.76
N THR A 116 -2.68 -7.07 9.29
CA THR A 116 -2.03 -5.86 8.75
C THR A 116 -0.51 -5.98 8.74
N SER A 117 0.11 -6.43 9.84
CA SER A 117 1.57 -6.60 9.91
C SER A 117 2.12 -7.56 8.84
N ALA A 118 1.47 -8.70 8.64
CA ALA A 118 1.86 -9.67 7.61
C ALA A 118 1.74 -9.10 6.18
N VAL A 119 0.66 -8.35 5.92
CA VAL A 119 0.46 -7.68 4.63
C VAL A 119 1.54 -6.64 4.39
N LEU A 120 1.86 -5.80 5.36
CA LEU A 120 2.92 -4.78 5.23
C LEU A 120 4.28 -5.39 4.91
N GLN A 121 4.66 -6.47 5.59
CA GLN A 121 5.89 -7.20 5.31
C GLN A 121 5.91 -7.74 3.87
N PHE A 122 4.79 -8.27 3.39
CA PHE A 122 4.66 -8.72 2.00
C PHE A 122 4.77 -7.56 1.00
N LEU A 123 4.10 -6.43 1.24
CA LEU A 123 4.19 -5.25 0.37
C LEU A 123 5.64 -4.73 0.28
N SER A 124 6.33 -4.66 1.42
CA SER A 124 7.75 -4.27 1.48
C SER A 124 8.64 -5.24 0.69
N HIS A 125 8.41 -6.55 0.82
CA HIS A 125 9.12 -7.56 0.03
C HIS A 125 8.87 -7.40 -1.47
N ILE A 126 7.63 -7.16 -1.90
CA ILE A 126 7.29 -6.93 -3.31
C ILE A 126 8.03 -5.71 -3.87
N CYS A 127 8.02 -4.59 -3.13
CA CYS A 127 8.71 -3.36 -3.51
C CYS A 127 10.22 -3.55 -3.63
N SER A 128 10.82 -4.36 -2.73
CA SER A 128 12.25 -4.61 -2.68
C SER A 128 12.73 -5.64 -3.71
N SER A 129 11.98 -6.72 -3.90
CA SER A 129 12.38 -7.87 -4.74
C SER A 129 12.02 -7.74 -6.21
N ASN A 130 11.11 -6.83 -6.58
CA ASN A 130 10.72 -6.61 -7.98
C ASN A 130 11.02 -5.16 -8.41
N PRO A 131 12.30 -4.76 -8.47
CA PRO A 131 12.71 -3.39 -8.72
C PRO A 131 12.48 -2.88 -10.16
N SER A 132 12.07 -3.73 -11.09
CA SER A 132 11.84 -3.34 -12.49
C SER A 132 10.37 -3.36 -12.90
N ASP A 133 9.48 -3.93 -12.07
CA ASP A 133 8.06 -4.04 -12.39
C ASP A 133 7.25 -2.91 -11.76
N VAL A 134 7.11 -1.81 -12.51
CA VAL A 134 6.35 -0.62 -12.09
C VAL A 134 4.88 -0.95 -11.82
N THR A 135 4.32 -1.91 -12.57
CA THR A 135 2.90 -2.26 -12.45
C THR A 135 2.63 -2.98 -11.14
N LEU A 136 3.49 -3.92 -10.77
CA LEU A 136 3.38 -4.67 -9.53
C LEU A 136 3.61 -3.78 -8.30
N VAL A 137 4.60 -2.88 -8.36
CA VAL A 137 4.87 -1.93 -7.28
C VAL A 137 3.73 -0.94 -7.09
N SER A 138 3.18 -0.42 -8.19
CA SER A 138 2.01 0.47 -8.12
C SER A 138 0.82 -0.23 -7.46
N GLN A 139 0.59 -1.52 -7.76
CA GLN A 139 -0.45 -2.29 -7.09
C GLN A 139 -0.18 -2.52 -5.61
N ALA A 140 1.09 -2.73 -5.22
CA ALA A 140 1.45 -2.83 -3.81
C ALA A 140 1.10 -1.54 -3.06
N LEU A 141 1.36 -0.38 -3.66
CA LEU A 141 0.99 0.93 -3.10
C LEU A 141 -0.53 1.14 -3.03
N TYR A 142 -1.28 0.75 -4.06
CA TYR A 142 -2.75 0.82 -4.01
C TYR A 142 -3.34 -0.12 -2.94
N CYS A 143 -2.74 -1.30 -2.75
CA CYS A 143 -3.11 -2.20 -1.67
C CYS A 143 -2.80 -1.58 -0.31
N LEU A 144 -1.62 -0.98 -0.11
CA LEU A 144 -1.30 -0.25 1.12
C LEU A 144 -2.34 0.83 1.41
N SER A 145 -2.65 1.64 0.39
CA SER A 145 -3.63 2.72 0.48
C SER A 145 -5.00 2.22 0.91
N SER A 146 -5.50 1.12 0.33
CA SER A 146 -6.83 0.60 0.72
C SER A 146 -6.85 0.02 2.14
N TRP A 147 -5.72 -0.53 2.61
CA TRP A 147 -5.61 -1.07 3.97
C TRP A 147 -5.56 0.04 5.02
N LEU A 148 -4.99 1.21 4.72
CA LEU A 148 -5.02 2.40 5.59
C LEU A 148 -6.43 2.90 5.93
N TYR A 149 -7.44 2.60 5.09
CA TYR A 149 -8.83 3.02 5.33
C TYR A 149 -9.59 2.12 6.32
N ASN A 150 -8.95 1.09 6.90
CA ASN A 150 -9.63 0.22 7.86
C ASN A 150 -9.91 0.95 9.20
N PRO A 151 -11.18 1.14 9.60
CA PRO A 151 -11.55 1.94 10.77
C PRO A 151 -11.18 1.32 12.13
N LEU A 152 -10.76 0.05 12.16
CA LEU A 152 -10.38 -0.65 13.39
C LEU A 152 -8.87 -0.81 13.57
N GLN A 153 -8.06 -0.08 12.80
CA GLN A 153 -6.63 0.00 13.08
C GLN A 153 -6.43 0.65 14.46
N THR A 154 -5.70 -0.04 15.32
CA THR A 154 -5.34 0.44 16.66
C THR A 154 -4.21 1.46 16.56
N PRO A 155 -3.98 2.29 17.58
CA PRO A 155 -2.89 3.28 17.58
C PRO A 155 -1.51 2.64 17.38
N ASP A 156 -1.27 1.47 17.95
CA ASP A 156 -0.01 0.72 17.76
C ASP A 156 0.14 0.25 16.31
N SER A 157 -0.95 -0.18 15.68
CA SER A 157 -0.97 -0.49 14.25
C SER A 157 -0.83 0.77 13.38
N GLU A 158 -1.29 1.93 13.83
CA GLU A 158 -1.15 3.19 13.09
C GLU A 158 0.33 3.58 12.95
N THR A 159 1.13 3.43 14.02
CA THR A 159 2.57 3.69 13.98
C THR A 159 3.31 2.65 13.14
N GLU A 160 3.05 1.35 13.32
CA GLU A 160 3.68 0.30 12.50
C GLU A 160 3.38 0.45 11.00
N LEU A 161 2.15 0.86 10.68
CA LEU A 161 1.70 1.04 9.32
C LEU A 161 2.26 2.34 8.72
N PHE A 162 2.35 3.40 9.52
CA PHE A 162 3.06 4.62 9.13
C PHE A 162 4.53 4.34 8.82
N ASP A 163 5.23 3.60 9.69
CA ASP A 163 6.62 3.22 9.48
C ASP A 163 6.79 2.39 8.21
N ALA A 164 5.95 1.37 8.01
CA ALA A 164 5.98 0.55 6.80
C ALA A 164 5.66 1.36 5.53
N ALA A 165 4.73 2.32 5.61
CA ALA A 165 4.44 3.23 4.50
C ALA A 165 5.62 4.15 4.20
N CYS A 166 6.30 4.67 5.23
CA CYS A 166 7.52 5.46 5.07
C CYS A 166 8.62 4.65 4.40
N GLU A 167 8.90 3.43 4.85
CA GLU A 167 9.89 2.53 4.23
C GLU A 167 9.54 2.24 2.77
N CYS A 168 8.25 2.04 2.46
CA CYS A 168 7.79 1.82 1.10
C CYS A 168 8.04 3.04 0.20
N VAL A 169 7.67 4.25 0.68
CA VAL A 169 7.88 5.50 -0.07
C VAL A 169 9.37 5.78 -0.26
N VAL A 170 10.20 5.63 0.78
CA VAL A 170 11.66 5.78 0.70
C VAL A 170 12.26 4.78 -0.31
N SER A 171 11.80 3.53 -0.30
CA SER A 171 12.24 2.52 -1.27
C SER A 171 11.86 2.89 -2.71
N VAL A 172 10.68 3.48 -2.92
CA VAL A 172 10.25 4.00 -4.23
C VAL A 172 11.10 5.20 -4.65
N LEU A 173 11.41 6.11 -3.73
CA LEU A 173 12.26 7.27 -3.98
C LEU A 173 13.66 6.87 -4.45
N TYR A 174 14.29 5.92 -3.76
CA TYR A 174 15.57 5.34 -4.18
C TYR A 174 15.52 4.77 -5.62
N ARG A 175 14.36 4.28 -6.06
CA ARG A 175 14.20 3.72 -7.42
C ARG A 175 14.08 4.79 -8.49
N VAL A 176 13.41 5.90 -8.17
CA VAL A 176 13.19 6.98 -9.14
C VAL A 176 14.40 7.88 -9.31
N GLU A 177 15.50 7.64 -8.59
CA GLU A 177 16.81 8.25 -8.85
C GLU A 177 17.24 8.03 -10.32
N ASP A 178 16.95 6.86 -10.91
CA ASP A 178 17.04 6.63 -12.36
C ASP A 178 15.80 7.18 -13.07
N VAL A 179 15.73 8.50 -13.16
CA VAL A 179 14.61 9.26 -13.72
C VAL A 179 14.38 8.96 -15.20
N GLU A 180 15.43 8.65 -15.96
CA GLU A 180 15.33 8.37 -17.39
C GLU A 180 14.56 7.07 -17.64
N THR A 181 14.85 6.02 -16.86
CA THR A 181 14.18 4.73 -16.96
C THR A 181 12.77 4.75 -16.35
N GLN A 182 12.56 5.55 -15.29
CA GLN A 182 11.35 5.51 -14.45
C GLN A 182 10.52 6.81 -14.44
N HIS A 183 10.54 7.57 -15.54
CA HIS A 183 9.97 8.92 -15.61
C HIS A 183 8.52 9.05 -15.08
N ALA A 184 7.62 8.15 -15.47
CA ALA A 184 6.22 8.21 -15.05
C ALA A 184 6.06 7.99 -13.54
N LEU A 185 6.84 7.07 -12.96
CA LEU A 185 6.86 6.82 -11.53
C LEU A 185 7.47 7.99 -10.77
N ALA A 186 8.54 8.60 -11.32
CA ALA A 186 9.20 9.76 -10.76
C ALA A 186 8.24 10.96 -10.64
N VAL A 187 7.49 11.28 -11.71
CA VAL A 187 6.49 12.36 -11.70
C VAL A 187 5.38 12.09 -10.68
N ALA A 188 4.85 10.85 -10.64
CA ALA A 188 3.81 10.48 -9.69
C ALA A 188 4.28 10.56 -8.24
N THR A 189 5.50 10.08 -7.96
CA THR A 189 6.09 10.06 -6.62
C THR A 189 6.38 11.48 -6.13
N LEU A 190 6.91 12.35 -6.98
CA LEU A 190 7.16 13.76 -6.66
C LEU A 190 5.86 14.47 -6.26
N SER A 191 4.81 14.34 -7.08
CA SER A 191 3.48 14.90 -6.82
C SER A 191 2.88 14.38 -5.51
N ALA A 192 2.98 13.07 -5.27
CA ALA A 192 2.50 12.45 -4.03
C ALA A 192 3.23 12.98 -2.80
N CYS A 193 4.56 13.17 -2.86
CA CYS A 193 5.33 13.69 -1.74
C CYS A 193 4.96 15.15 -1.43
N TYR A 194 4.71 15.99 -2.44
CA TYR A 194 4.24 17.37 -2.21
C TYR A 194 2.87 17.41 -1.52
N ALA A 195 1.96 16.49 -1.86
CA ALA A 195 0.65 16.41 -1.21
C ALA A 195 0.75 16.07 0.29
N MET A 196 1.88 15.52 0.76
CA MET A 196 2.10 15.21 2.18
C MET A 196 2.37 16.45 3.06
N ALA A 197 2.64 17.61 2.47
CA ALA A 197 2.98 18.82 3.23
C ALA A 197 1.91 19.23 4.25
N ALA A 198 0.62 19.08 3.90
CA ALA A 198 -0.49 19.39 4.80
C ALA A 198 -0.55 18.42 5.98
N ALA A 199 -0.44 17.11 5.69
CA ALA A 199 -0.41 16.07 6.71
C ALA A 199 0.77 16.24 7.68
N PHE A 200 1.96 16.59 7.18
CA PHE A 200 3.12 16.89 8.01
C PHE A 200 2.83 18.02 9.02
N LYS A 201 2.23 19.13 8.57
CA LYS A 201 1.88 20.26 9.46
C LYS A 201 0.89 19.86 10.54
N GLU A 202 -0.08 18.99 10.23
CA GLU A 202 -1.00 18.45 11.24
C GLU A 202 -0.28 17.58 12.26
N VAL A 203 0.63 16.72 11.83
CA VAL A 203 1.43 15.87 12.72
C VAL A 203 2.29 16.72 13.65
N VAL A 204 2.92 17.77 13.11
CA VAL A 204 3.66 18.74 13.91
C VAL A 204 2.77 19.45 14.93
N SER A 205 1.54 19.81 14.56
CA SER A 205 0.59 20.43 15.50
C SER A 205 0.20 19.51 16.67
N LYS A 206 0.34 18.19 16.47
CA LYS A 206 0.06 17.14 17.46
C LYS A 206 1.30 16.72 18.26
N ASP A 207 2.48 17.27 17.96
CA ASP A 207 3.77 16.95 18.59
C ASP A 207 4.11 15.44 18.56
N ASP A 208 3.73 14.76 17.47
CA ASP A 208 3.99 13.33 17.25
C ASP A 208 5.39 13.13 16.65
N SER A 209 6.38 13.03 17.54
CA SER A 209 7.80 12.99 17.17
C SER A 209 8.18 11.81 16.26
N ASP A 210 7.51 10.67 16.40
CA ASP A 210 7.79 9.48 15.60
C ASP A 210 7.35 9.70 14.14
N LYS A 211 6.14 10.24 13.95
CA LYS A 211 5.66 10.58 12.60
C LYS A 211 6.43 11.74 11.97
N ILE A 212 6.81 12.76 12.76
CA ILE A 212 7.70 13.84 12.29
C ILE A 212 9.00 13.25 11.74
N HIS A 213 9.58 12.26 12.42
CA HIS A 213 10.80 11.60 11.97
C HIS A 213 10.59 10.85 10.64
N GLY A 214 9.51 10.07 10.50
CA GLY A 214 9.23 9.36 9.24
C GLY A 214 9.02 10.29 8.04
N TYR A 215 8.25 11.37 8.19
CA TYR A 215 8.12 12.38 7.14
C TYR A 215 9.45 13.05 6.78
N THR A 216 10.28 13.35 7.79
CA THR A 216 11.60 13.93 7.57
C THR A 216 12.47 13.00 6.72
N ARG A 217 12.44 11.69 6.97
CA ARG A 217 13.16 10.69 6.16
C ARG A 217 12.68 10.70 4.70
N ILE A 218 11.37 10.72 4.47
CA ILE A 218 10.78 10.81 3.12
C ILE A 218 11.26 12.07 2.40
N PHE A 219 11.20 13.25 3.05
CA PHE A 219 11.57 14.50 2.41
C PHE A 219 13.08 14.63 2.15
N CYS A 220 13.92 14.05 3.03
CA CYS A 220 15.36 13.93 2.77
C CYS A 220 15.61 13.06 1.53
N GLU A 221 15.08 11.84 1.50
CA GLU A 221 15.26 10.92 0.37
C GLU A 221 14.73 11.54 -0.92
N LEU A 222 13.59 12.24 -0.89
CA LEU A 222 13.03 12.95 -2.04
C LEU A 222 14.04 13.94 -2.63
N ASN A 223 14.71 14.73 -1.78
CA ASN A 223 15.69 15.70 -2.24
C ASN A 223 16.95 15.02 -2.79
N GLU A 224 17.34 13.87 -2.25
CA GLU A 224 18.45 13.07 -2.77
C GLU A 224 18.10 12.47 -4.14
N SER A 225 16.94 11.82 -4.29
CA SER A 225 16.54 11.15 -5.54
C SER A 225 16.34 12.11 -6.71
N PHE A 226 15.90 13.36 -6.45
CA PHE A 226 15.69 14.37 -7.48
C PHE A 226 16.83 15.40 -7.58
N LEU A 227 17.93 15.21 -6.85
CA LEU A 227 19.04 16.17 -6.81
C LEU A 227 19.62 16.45 -8.19
N GLU A 228 19.87 15.40 -8.97
CA GLU A 228 20.41 15.55 -10.32
C GLU A 228 19.47 16.35 -11.23
N CYS A 229 18.16 16.10 -11.16
CA CYS A 229 17.16 16.87 -11.91
C CYS A 229 17.13 18.34 -11.49
N MET A 230 17.24 18.64 -10.19
CA MET A 230 17.29 20.02 -9.69
C MET A 230 18.55 20.76 -10.17
N VAL A 231 19.67 20.05 -10.32
CA VAL A 231 20.92 20.65 -10.83
C VAL A 231 20.89 20.83 -12.34
N GLN A 232 20.37 19.84 -13.08
CA GLN A 232 20.35 19.84 -14.54
C GLN A 232 19.27 20.78 -15.13
N SER A 233 18.06 20.80 -14.55
CA SER A 233 16.94 21.64 -14.99
C SER A 233 16.24 22.31 -13.80
N PRO A 234 16.88 23.30 -13.15
CA PRO A 234 16.36 23.94 -11.94
C PRO A 234 15.04 24.67 -12.21
N GLY A 235 14.04 24.39 -11.38
CA GLY A 235 12.71 25.02 -11.45
C GLY A 235 11.77 24.40 -12.48
N GLU A 236 12.18 23.37 -13.21
CA GLU A 236 11.38 22.74 -14.26
C GLU A 236 11.05 21.28 -13.97
N LYS A 237 9.77 20.92 -14.12
CA LYS A 237 9.28 19.51 -14.03
C LYS A 237 9.80 18.79 -12.78
N LEU A 238 10.72 17.84 -12.96
CA LEU A 238 11.32 17.02 -11.90
C LEU A 238 12.45 17.74 -11.16
N GLY A 239 12.98 18.83 -11.72
CA GLY A 239 13.91 19.74 -11.05
C GLY A 239 13.21 20.88 -10.32
N ASN A 240 11.91 20.74 -10.00
CA ASN A 240 11.17 21.75 -9.26
C ASN A 240 11.82 21.98 -7.88
N LEU A 241 12.05 23.26 -7.55
CA LEU A 241 12.70 23.68 -6.31
C LEU A 241 11.76 23.66 -5.10
N ASP A 242 10.45 23.47 -5.30
CA ASP A 242 9.48 23.19 -4.22
C ASP A 242 9.91 21.97 -3.39
N THR A 243 10.71 21.07 -3.97
CA THR A 243 11.34 19.93 -3.27
C THR A 243 12.20 20.39 -2.09
N LEU A 244 12.92 21.51 -2.23
CA LEU A 244 13.71 22.10 -1.16
C LEU A 244 12.81 22.69 -0.06
N GLU A 245 11.64 23.23 -0.42
CA GLU A 245 10.66 23.70 0.57
C GLU A 245 10.17 22.54 1.45
N MET A 246 9.96 21.36 0.87
CA MET A 246 9.61 20.15 1.63
C MET A 246 10.69 19.78 2.67
N LEU A 247 11.98 20.00 2.34
CA LEU A 247 13.09 19.77 3.28
C LEU A 247 13.15 20.84 4.39
N LEU A 248 12.79 22.08 4.06
CA LEU A 248 12.77 23.19 5.02
C LEU A 248 11.66 23.05 6.05
N LEU A 249 10.56 22.36 5.73
CA LEU A 249 9.46 22.11 6.64
C LEU A 249 9.94 21.47 7.95
N PRO A 250 10.55 20.26 7.98
CA PRO A 250 11.11 19.70 9.21
C PRO A 250 12.19 20.54 9.89
N VAL A 251 13.06 21.21 9.12
CA VAL A 251 14.15 22.05 9.65
C VAL A 251 13.59 23.21 10.48
N SER A 252 12.44 23.77 10.08
CA SER A 252 11.79 24.86 10.82
C SER A 252 11.22 24.43 12.18
N TYR A 253 11.02 23.14 12.41
CA TYR A 253 10.47 22.58 13.64
C TYR A 253 11.48 21.86 14.51
N ALA A 254 12.59 21.38 13.94
CA ALA A 254 13.63 20.70 14.69
C ALA A 254 14.35 21.69 15.61
N ASP A 255 14.03 21.65 16.91
CA ASP A 255 14.90 22.18 17.94
C ASP A 255 16.28 21.53 17.72
N THR A 256 17.29 22.36 17.44
CA THR A 256 18.59 22.03 16.79
C THR A 256 19.36 20.79 17.27
N SER A 257 18.96 20.17 18.38
CA SER A 257 19.52 18.94 18.94
C SER A 257 19.01 17.64 18.29
N GLN A 258 17.75 17.56 17.83
CA GLN A 258 17.20 16.32 17.26
C GLN A 258 17.70 16.05 15.83
N TRP A 259 17.94 17.11 15.05
CA TRP A 259 18.40 17.04 13.65
C TRP A 259 19.78 16.40 13.51
N LEU A 260 20.69 16.67 14.45
CA LEU A 260 22.02 16.03 14.51
C LEU A 260 21.92 14.53 14.84
N SER A 261 20.91 14.13 15.62
CA SER A 261 20.67 12.71 15.95
C SER A 261 20.00 11.94 14.80
N ALA A 262 19.16 12.61 14.00
CA ALA A 262 18.60 12.07 12.76
C ALA A 262 19.70 11.91 11.70
N LYS A 263 20.62 12.88 11.58
CA LYS A 263 21.80 12.79 10.71
C LYS A 263 22.72 11.61 11.08
N ALA A 264 22.85 11.29 12.38
CA ALA A 264 23.65 10.17 12.87
C ALA A 264 22.95 8.80 12.75
N ARG A 265 21.61 8.75 12.80
CA ARG A 265 20.83 7.50 12.73
C ARG A 265 20.37 7.14 11.32
N CYS A 266 20.13 8.12 10.44
CA CYS A 266 19.71 7.89 9.06
C CYS A 266 20.86 7.50 8.11
N GLY A 267 22.09 7.32 8.62
CA GLY A 267 23.22 6.90 7.78
C GLY A 267 23.44 7.83 6.57
N ILE A 268 23.17 9.13 6.72
CA ILE A 268 23.41 10.14 5.69
C ILE A 268 24.93 10.25 5.52
N VAL A 269 25.48 9.34 4.73
CA VAL A 269 26.85 9.42 4.23
C VAL A 269 26.90 10.67 3.38
N CYS A 270 27.84 11.56 3.69
CA CYS A 270 28.17 12.70 2.86
C CYS A 270 28.16 12.27 1.37
N PRO A 271 27.51 13.00 0.45
CA PRO A 271 27.38 12.59 -0.97
C PRO A 271 28.73 12.31 -1.67
N VAL A 272 29.84 12.66 -1.02
CA VAL A 272 31.22 12.47 -1.47
C VAL A 272 31.75 11.03 -1.28
N GLN A 273 31.03 10.12 -0.60
CA GLN A 273 31.55 8.76 -0.35
C GLN A 273 30.85 7.60 -1.10
N ARG A 274 29.89 7.87 -2.00
CA ARG A 274 29.26 6.83 -2.85
C ARG A 274 29.93 6.63 -4.23
N LYS A 275 31.18 7.08 -4.41
CA LYS A 275 32.00 6.71 -5.57
C LYS A 275 33.44 6.45 -5.15
N TYR A 276 33.70 5.24 -4.67
CA TYR A 276 34.91 4.45 -4.97
C TYR A 276 34.56 2.97 -4.91
#